data_AF-A0A9P8Q2G1-F1
#
_entry.id   AF-A0A9P8Q2G1-F1
#
_cell.length_a   1.000
_cell.length_b   1.000
_cell.length_c   1.000
_cell.angle_alpha   90.00
_cell.angle_beta   90.00
_cell.angle_gamma   90.00
#
_symmetry.space_group_name_H-M   'P 1'
#
loop_
_entity.id
_entity.type
_entity.pdbx_description
1 polymer ?
#
loop_
_entity_poly.entity_id
_entity_poly.type
_entity_poly.pdbx_seq_one_letter_code
_entity_poly.pdbx_strand_id
1 'polypeptide(L)'
;AQKKSARDTLYTAIDGALRLIHPFMPFISEEMWQRLPKRSTETSETIVKAKYPEYVKEYDNVEAYEAYELVLEITKNARSLLSQFNITKN
;
A
#
# COMPACT_ATOMS: atom_id res chain seq x y z
N ALA A 1 17.94 -7.17 4.95
CA ALA A 1 16.70 -7.49 5.67
C ALA A 1 15.61 -6.43 5.45
N GLN A 2 15.84 -5.16 5.81
CA GLN A 2 14.82 -4.09 5.74
C GLN A 2 14.21 -3.86 4.35
N LYS A 3 15.02 -3.81 3.28
CA LYS A 3 14.51 -3.66 1.91
C LYS A 3 13.57 -4.80 1.49
N LYS A 4 13.81 -6.02 1.95
CA LYS A 4 12.94 -7.17 1.68
C LYS A 4 11.62 -7.00 2.43
N SER A 5 11.70 -6.69 3.73
CA SER A 5 10.51 -6.40 4.55
C SER A 5 9.62 -5.32 3.93
N ALA A 6 10.19 -4.20 3.49
CA ALA A 6 9.44 -3.12 2.85
C ALA A 6 8.75 -3.57 1.55
N ARG A 7 9.42 -4.40 0.73
CA ARG A 7 8.83 -4.97 -0.49
C ARG A 7 7.69 -5.94 -0.16
N ASP A 8 7.84 -6.74 0.89
CA ASP A 8 6.81 -7.70 1.32
C ASP A 8 5.58 -6.98 1.87
N THR A 9 5.76 -5.89 2.63
CA THR A 9 4.66 -5.01 3.07
C THR A 9 3.95 -4.36 1.88
N LEU A 10 4.72 -3.78 0.93
CA LEU A 10 4.14 -3.15 -0.27
C LEU A 10 3.34 -4.15 -1.11
N TYR A 11 3.86 -5.37 -1.26
CA TYR A 11 3.16 -6.45 -1.94
C TYR A 11 1.80 -6.72 -1.29
N THR A 12 1.77 -6.93 0.03
CA THR A 12 0.53 -7.24 0.76
C THR A 12 -0.48 -6.10 0.61
N ALA A 13 -0.03 -4.85 0.69
CA ALA A 13 -0.90 -3.68 0.54
C ALA A 13 -1.49 -3.56 -0.88
N ILE A 14 -0.67 -3.77 -1.93
CA ILE A 14 -1.12 -3.71 -3.32
C ILE A 14 -2.07 -4.86 -3.65
N ASP A 15 -1.75 -6.09 -3.25
CA ASP A 15 -2.64 -7.25 -3.48
C ASP A 15 -4.01 -7.03 -2.84
N GLY A 16 -4.06 -6.56 -1.59
CA GLY A 16 -5.30 -6.20 -0.92
C GLY A 16 -6.07 -5.09 -1.65
N ALA A 17 -5.38 -4.00 -2.03
CA ALA A 17 -6.00 -2.89 -2.76
C ALA A 17 -6.58 -3.30 -4.11
N LEU A 18 -5.88 -4.16 -4.86
CA LEU A 18 -6.36 -4.68 -6.15
C LEU A 18 -7.62 -5.53 -6.00
N ARG A 19 -7.70 -6.36 -4.95
CA ARG A 19 -8.91 -7.16 -4.68
C ARG A 19 -10.09 -6.30 -4.25
N LEU A 20 -9.84 -5.27 -3.43
CA LEU A 20 -10.87 -4.31 -3.02
C LEU A 20 -11.46 -3.53 -4.19
N ILE A 21 -10.60 -3.12 -5.15
CA ILE A 21 -11.02 -2.31 -6.29
C ILE A 21 -11.59 -3.13 -7.45
N HIS A 22 -11.38 -4.45 -7.45
CA HIS A 22 -11.78 -5.33 -8.55
C HIS A 22 -13.26 -5.27 -8.93
N PRO A 23 -14.23 -5.22 -7.99
CA PRO A 23 -15.64 -5.06 -8.32
C PRO A 23 -15.98 -3.77 -9.10
N PHE A 24 -15.12 -2.73 -8.99
CA PHE A 24 -15.30 -1.45 -9.66
C PHE A 24 -14.50 -1.33 -10.96
N MET A 25 -13.28 -1.88 -10.99
CA MET A 25 -12.37 -1.80 -12.13
C MET A 25 -11.83 -3.19 -12.52
N PRO A 26 -12.67 -4.08 -13.06
CA PRO A 26 -12.34 -5.49 -13.21
C PRO A 26 -11.16 -5.76 -14.14
N PHE A 27 -11.06 -5.04 -15.26
CA PHE A 27 -10.01 -5.28 -16.26
C PHE A 27 -8.63 -4.79 -15.82
N ILE A 28 -8.56 -3.56 -15.30
CA ILE A 28 -7.30 -2.96 -14.84
C ILE A 28 -6.76 -3.74 -13.64
N SER A 29 -7.63 -4.06 -12.68
CA SER A 29 -7.22 -4.82 -11.49
C SER A 29 -6.76 -6.23 -11.85
N GLU A 30 -7.41 -6.92 -12.79
CA GLU A 30 -6.95 -8.22 -13.29
C GLU A 30 -5.56 -8.12 -13.94
N GLU A 31 -5.37 -7.19 -14.87
CA GLU A 31 -4.07 -7.02 -15.56
C GLU A 31 -2.93 -6.70 -14.58
N MET A 32 -3.18 -5.80 -13.63
CA MET A 32 -2.20 -5.44 -12.60
C MET A 32 -1.91 -6.60 -11.65
N TRP A 33 -2.94 -7.36 -11.27
CA TRP A 33 -2.82 -8.50 -10.37
C TRP A 33 -2.04 -9.66 -11.00
N GLN A 34 -2.23 -9.94 -12.29
CA GLN A 34 -1.45 -10.96 -13.01
C GLN A 34 0.03 -10.59 -13.16
N ARG A 35 0.36 -9.29 -13.22
CA ARG A 35 1.74 -8.80 -13.25
C ARG A 35 2.44 -8.86 -11.89
N LEU A 36 1.67 -8.97 -10.81
CA LEU A 36 2.21 -9.03 -9.46
C LEU A 36 2.87 -10.41 -9.22
N PRO A 37 4.07 -10.49 -8.59
CA PRO A 37 4.73 -11.77 -8.35
C PRO A 37 3.87 -12.71 -7.47
N LYS A 38 3.34 -13.82 -7.98
CA LYS A 38 2.47 -14.68 -7.18
C LYS A 38 3.21 -15.28 -5.98
N ARG A 39 2.64 -15.14 -4.77
CA ARG A 39 3.13 -15.87 -3.59
C ARG A 39 2.77 -17.35 -3.73
N SER A 40 3.56 -18.22 -3.11
CA SER A 40 3.28 -19.67 -3.09
C SER A 40 1.93 -20.03 -2.47
N THR A 41 1.34 -19.12 -1.70
CA THR A 41 0.02 -19.25 -1.08
C THR A 41 -1.14 -18.95 -2.03
N GLU A 42 -0.89 -18.31 -3.17
CA GLU A 42 -1.92 -17.90 -4.12
C GLU A 42 -2.05 -18.91 -5.25
N THR A 43 -3.15 -19.66 -5.26
CA THR A 43 -3.44 -20.69 -6.26
C THR A 43 -4.49 -20.24 -7.28
N SER A 44 -5.08 -19.05 -7.12
CA SER A 44 -6.13 -18.57 -8.01
C SER A 44 -5.54 -18.15 -9.36
N GLU A 45 -6.21 -18.55 -10.43
CA GLU A 45 -5.79 -18.19 -11.79
C GLU A 45 -6.20 -16.77 -12.18
N THR A 46 -7.26 -16.23 -11.57
CA THR A 46 -7.85 -14.91 -11.83
C THR A 46 -8.22 -14.25 -10.50
N ILE A 47 -8.12 -12.92 -10.43
CA ILE A 47 -8.49 -12.17 -9.24
C ILE A 47 -9.99 -12.30 -8.91
N VAL A 48 -10.84 -12.59 -9.91
CA VAL A 48 -12.29 -12.84 -9.72
C VAL A 48 -12.55 -14.01 -8.78
N LYS A 49 -11.70 -15.06 -8.83
CA LYS A 49 -11.82 -16.26 -8.00
C LYS A 49 -11.00 -16.16 -6.70
N ALA A 50 -10.20 -15.11 -6.57
CA ALA A 50 -9.34 -14.93 -5.42
C ALA A 50 -10.17 -14.54 -4.19
N LYS A 51 -9.74 -14.96 -2.99
CA LYS A 51 -10.44 -14.63 -1.75
C LYS A 51 -10.48 -13.12 -1.54
N TYR A 52 -11.65 -12.60 -1.15
CA TYR A 52 -11.81 -11.21 -0.79
C TYR A 52 -11.00 -10.89 0.49
N PRO A 53 -10.35 -9.73 0.60
CA PRO A 53 -9.57 -9.38 1.78
C PRO A 53 -10.46 -9.21 3.01
N GLU A 54 -10.02 -9.78 4.11
CA GLU A 54 -10.67 -9.68 5.42
C GLU A 54 -9.77 -8.92 6.40
N TYR A 55 -10.39 -8.31 7.42
CA TYR A 55 -9.65 -7.59 8.45
C TYR A 55 -8.77 -8.56 9.26
N VAL A 56 -7.50 -8.20 9.43
CA VAL A 56 -6.52 -8.97 10.20
C VAL A 56 -6.06 -8.13 11.38
N LYS A 57 -6.44 -8.55 12.59
CA LYS A 57 -6.12 -7.84 13.84
C LYS A 57 -4.61 -7.65 14.06
N GLU A 58 -3.79 -8.58 13.57
CA GLU A 58 -2.32 -8.52 13.69
C GLU A 58 -1.70 -7.35 12.93
N TYR A 59 -2.39 -6.80 11.93
CA TYR A 59 -1.93 -5.64 11.17
C TYR A 59 -2.41 -4.31 11.76
N ASP A 60 -3.30 -4.36 12.76
CA ASP A 60 -3.82 -3.18 13.43
C ASP A 60 -2.88 -2.77 14.57
N ASN A 61 -2.01 -1.81 14.28
CA ASN A 61 -1.03 -1.28 15.22
C ASN A 61 -1.19 0.24 15.36
N VAL A 62 -1.87 0.64 16.44
CA VAL A 62 -2.19 2.04 16.75
C VAL A 62 -0.92 2.86 17.01
N GLU A 63 0.03 2.33 17.80
CA GLU A 63 1.27 3.04 18.12
C GLU A 63 2.10 3.34 16.87
N ALA A 64 2.19 2.37 15.95
CA ALA A 64 2.89 2.55 14.67
C ALA A 64 2.19 3.57 13.76
N TYR A 65 0.86 3.61 13.79
CA TYR A 65 0.07 4.60 13.05
C TYR A 65 0.29 6.02 13.59
N GLU A 66 0.24 6.22 14.90
CA GLU A 66 0.49 7.52 15.53
C GLU A 66 1.91 8.04 15.25
N ALA A 67 2.91 7.15 15.35
CA ALA A 67 4.29 7.50 15.02
C ALA A 67 4.45 7.90 13.53
N TYR A 68 3.74 7.23 12.61
CA TYR A 68 3.75 7.56 11.19
C TYR A 68 3.10 8.93 10.91
N GLU A 69 1.94 9.21 11.52
CA GLU A 69 1.25 10.50 11.37
C GLU A 69 2.11 11.67 11.84
N LEU A 70 2.83 11.53 12.97
CA LEU A 70 3.77 12.55 13.44
C LEU A 70 4.83 12.88 12.39
N VAL A 71 5.45 11.87 11.77
CA VAL A 71 6.47 12.06 10.72
C VAL A 71 5.86 12.74 9.48
N LEU A 72 4.66 12.33 9.10
CA LEU A 72 3.94 12.90 7.96
C LEU A 72 3.59 14.37 8.20
N GLU A 73 3.14 14.72 9.39
CA GLU A 73 2.83 16.09 9.81
C GLU A 73 4.08 16.97 9.79
N ILE A 74 5.17 16.53 10.42
CA ILE A 74 6.45 17.25 10.40
C ILE A 74 6.89 17.52 8.96
N THR A 75 6.79 16.52 8.08
CA THR A 75 7.16 16.65 6.66
C THR A 75 6.23 17.61 5.89
N LYS A 76 4.93 17.63 6.20
CA LYS A 76 3.97 18.58 5.61
C LYS A 76 4.28 20.01 6.07
N ASN A 77 4.51 20.22 7.36
CA ASN A 77 4.82 21.52 7.94
C ASN A 77 6.16 22.06 7.41
N ALA A 78 7.19 21.22 7.34
CA ALA A 78 8.47 21.58 6.75
C ALA A 78 8.32 22.02 5.29
N ARG A 79 7.54 21.29 4.47
CA ARG A 79 7.26 21.67 3.08
C ARG A 79 6.48 22.99 2.99
N SER A 80 5.51 23.21 3.87
CA SER A 80 4.76 24.47 3.92
C SER A 80 5.67 25.66 4.22
N LEU A 81 6.55 25.54 5.22
CA LEU A 81 7.53 26.58 5.56
C LEU A 81 8.47 26.87 4.39
N LEU A 82 9.05 25.84 3.77
CA LEU A 82 9.93 26.02 2.61
C LEU A 82 9.22 26.76 1.46
N SER A 83 7.94 26.46 1.23
CA SER A 83 7.12 27.15 0.24
C SER A 83 6.86 28.61 0.60
N GLN A 84 6.61 28.93 1.88
CA GLN A 84 6.40 30.31 2.33
C GLN A 84 7.66 31.18 2.15
N PHE A 85 8.84 30.59 2.31
CA PHE A 85 10.12 31.28 2.12
C PHE A 85 10.63 31.25 0.67
N ASN A 86 9.82 30.79 -0.31
CA ASN A 86 10.21 30.64 -1.72
C ASN A 86 11.53 29.87 -1.92
N ILE A 87 11.86 28.95 -1.01
CA ILE A 87 13.01 28.04 -1.16
C ILE A 87 12.57 26.91 -2.09
N THR A 88 12.43 27.27 -3.36
CA THR A 88 12.08 26.31 -4.42
C THR A 88 13.32 25.47 -4.71
N LYS A 89 13.14 24.15 -4.78
CA LYS A 89 14.19 23.25 -5.28
C LYS A 89 14.64 23.74 -6.66
N ASN A 90 15.91 24.16 -6.78
CA ASN A 90 16.60 24.19 -8.07
C ASN A 90 16.70 22.77 -8.63
#